data_AF-A0A2E0ZCH1-F1
#
_entry.id   AF-A0A2E0ZCH1-F1
#
_cell.length_a   1.000
_cell.length_b   1.000
_cell.length_c   1.000
_cell.angle_alpha   90.00
_cell.angle_beta   90.00
_cell.angle_gamma   90.00
#
_symmetry.space_group_name_H-M   'P 1'
#
loop_
_entity.id
_entity.type
_entity.pdbx_description
1 polymer ?
#
loop_
_entity_poly.entity_id
_entity_poly.type
_entity_poly.pdbx_seq_one_letter_code
_entity_poly.pdbx_strand_id
1 'polypeptide(L)'
;MLQQSFSHKLVGNVINSRWQKAAGQVSIPQAVQIAYEQFQQTHAEWVGNLFDESFLTTEAAPLFARNSLPSATQLAIAWCNQFGTGMSAKKAADIERILPVAKSFLTMVRQAINP
;
A
#
# COMPACT_ATOMS: atom_id res chain seq x y z
N MET A 1 5.00 -0.69 23.51
CA MET A 1 6.05 -0.18 22.61
C MET A 1 6.32 -1.22 21.55
N LEU A 2 5.79 -1.03 20.33
CA LEU A 2 6.03 -1.89 19.17
C LEU A 2 6.17 -0.99 17.93
N GLN A 3 7.21 -0.17 17.92
CA GLN A 3 7.85 0.26 16.67
C GLN A 3 9.04 -0.67 16.50
N GLN A 4 9.35 -1.17 15.30
CA GLN A 4 10.70 -1.53 14.79
C GLN A 4 10.76 -2.60 13.67
N SER A 5 9.66 -3.17 13.16
CA SER A 5 9.78 -4.30 12.20
C SER A 5 9.65 -3.99 10.70
N PHE A 6 9.11 -2.83 10.30
CA PHE A 6 8.96 -2.47 8.88
C PHE A 6 10.30 -2.19 8.17
N SER A 7 11.29 -1.65 8.89
CA SER A 7 12.52 -1.12 8.29
C SER A 7 13.45 -2.17 7.69
N HIS A 8 13.29 -3.47 8.01
CA HIS A 8 14.21 -4.51 7.55
C HIS A 8 13.74 -5.31 6.33
N LYS A 9 12.42 -5.34 6.03
CA LYS A 9 11.91 -6.19 4.93
C LYS A 9 11.74 -5.49 3.60
N LEU A 10 11.62 -4.16 3.58
CA LEU A 10 11.56 -3.39 2.32
C LEU A 10 12.94 -2.93 1.82
N VAL A 11 13.99 -3.04 2.64
CA VAL A 11 15.31 -2.45 2.37
C VAL A 11 16.34 -3.48 1.85
N GLY A 12 15.95 -4.73 1.63
CA GLY A 12 16.88 -5.83 1.40
C GLY A 12 16.82 -6.47 0.01
N ASN A 13 16.94 -5.71 -1.08
CA ASN A 13 17.74 -6.10 -2.26
C ASN A 13 17.42 -5.25 -3.50
N VAL A 14 18.51 -4.82 -4.15
CA VAL A 14 18.55 -4.09 -5.44
C VAL A 14 18.03 -2.66 -5.33
N ILE A 15 18.95 -1.70 -5.22
CA ILE A 15 18.93 -0.40 -5.90
C ILE A 15 20.04 0.46 -5.29
N ASN A 16 21.27 0.24 -5.76
CA ASN A 16 22.33 1.24 -5.66
C ASN A 16 22.54 1.79 -7.09
N SER A 17 22.72 3.11 -7.20
CA SER A 17 23.32 3.80 -8.36
C SER A 17 22.45 4.31 -9.53
N ARG A 18 21.13 4.59 -9.40
CA ARG A 18 20.40 5.36 -10.45
C ARG A 18 19.28 6.32 -9.99
N TRP A 19 19.20 6.67 -8.72
CA TRP A 19 18.07 7.42 -8.15
C TRP A 19 18.43 8.80 -7.58
N GLN A 20 19.61 9.33 -7.96
CA GLN A 20 20.09 10.65 -7.51
C GLN A 20 19.58 11.84 -8.35
N LYS A 21 18.53 11.69 -9.19
CA LYS A 21 18.07 12.78 -10.10
C LYS A 21 16.68 13.37 -9.86
N ALA A 22 16.12 13.22 -8.66
CA ALA A 22 15.01 14.06 -8.21
C ALA A 22 15.25 14.49 -6.75
N ALA A 23 16.03 15.54 -6.55
CA ALA A 23 16.24 16.15 -5.24
C ALA A 23 14.89 16.70 -4.73
N GLY A 24 14.16 15.88 -3.96
CA GLY A 24 12.86 16.24 -3.37
C GLY A 24 11.76 15.18 -3.48
N GLN A 25 11.90 14.15 -4.32
CA GLN A 25 10.89 13.10 -4.46
C GLN A 25 11.23 11.88 -3.61
N VAL A 26 10.31 11.55 -2.70
CA VAL A 26 10.35 10.32 -1.91
C VAL A 26 10.09 9.14 -2.84
N SER A 27 10.87 8.06 -2.72
CA SER A 27 10.65 6.84 -3.50
C SER A 27 9.26 6.23 -3.20
N ILE A 28 8.63 5.56 -4.17
CA ILE A 28 7.31 4.93 -3.96
C ILE A 28 7.28 4.01 -2.73
N PRO A 29 8.27 3.13 -2.47
CA PRO A 29 8.28 2.30 -1.26
C PRO A 29 8.28 3.13 0.02
N GLN A 30 9.08 4.19 0.07
CA GLN A 30 9.14 5.08 1.23
C GLN A 30 7.84 5.89 1.39
N ALA A 31 7.22 6.32 0.30
CA ALA A 31 5.93 7.00 0.33
C ALA A 31 4.79 6.08 0.79
N VAL A 32 4.82 4.80 0.40
CA VAL A 32 3.89 3.77 0.89
C VAL A 32 4.02 3.57 2.39
N GLN A 33 5.24 3.57 2.92
CA GLN A 33 5.47 3.48 4.37
C GLN A 33 4.89 4.69 5.11
N ILE A 34 5.21 5.92 4.67
CA ILE A 34 4.70 7.15 5.29
C ILE A 34 3.17 7.17 5.25
N ALA A 35 2.58 6.82 4.09
CA ALA A 35 1.13 6.74 3.93
C ALA A 35 0.52 5.68 4.85
N TYR A 36 1.18 4.55 5.06
CA TYR A 36 0.69 3.51 5.96
C TYR A 36 0.69 3.95 7.42
N GLU A 37 1.72 4.65 7.89
CA GLU A 37 1.76 5.21 9.24
C GLU A 37 0.62 6.21 9.47
N GLN A 38 0.32 7.07 8.49
CA GLN A 38 -0.82 8.00 8.54
C GLN A 38 -2.17 7.26 8.44
N PHE A 39 -2.24 6.25 7.58
CA PHE A 39 -3.43 5.44 7.38
C PHE A 39 -3.79 4.66 8.64
N GLN A 40 -2.82 4.11 9.38
CA GLN A 40 -3.05 3.45 10.66
C GLN A 40 -3.72 4.38 11.69
N GLN A 41 -3.33 5.66 11.72
CA GLN A 41 -3.88 6.63 12.66
C GLN A 41 -5.32 7.02 12.30
N THR A 42 -5.63 7.08 10.99
CA THR A 42 -6.92 7.58 10.48
C THR A 42 -7.94 6.46 10.26
N HIS A 43 -7.47 5.23 10.01
CA HIS A 43 -8.26 4.08 9.55
C HIS A 43 -7.88 2.79 10.29
N ALA A 44 -7.70 2.87 11.61
CA ALA A 44 -7.30 1.72 12.45
C ALA A 44 -8.21 0.48 12.28
N GLU A 45 -9.51 0.67 12.06
CA GLU A 45 -10.48 -0.41 11.81
C GLU A 45 -10.15 -1.22 10.54
N TRP A 46 -9.56 -0.58 9.53
CA TRP A 46 -9.25 -1.19 8.24
C TRP A 46 -7.93 -1.96 8.27
N VAL A 47 -6.99 -1.46 9.08
CA VAL A 47 -5.74 -2.17 9.38
C VAL A 47 -6.01 -3.44 10.18
N GLY A 48 -6.98 -3.40 11.10
CA GLY A 48 -7.50 -4.59 11.77
C GLY A 48 -8.23 -5.56 10.83
N ASN A 49 -8.68 -5.09 9.66
CA ASN A 49 -9.32 -5.89 8.60
C ASN A 49 -8.32 -6.21 7.47
N LEU A 50 -7.12 -6.66 7.84
CA LEU A 50 -6.08 -7.18 6.94
C LEU A 50 -5.43 -6.18 5.97
N PHE A 51 -5.72 -4.87 6.04
CA PHE A 51 -4.88 -3.86 5.39
C PHE A 51 -3.64 -3.59 6.23
N ASP A 52 -2.81 -4.62 6.39
CA ASP A 52 -1.67 -4.61 7.31
C ASP A 52 -0.32 -4.63 6.57
N GLU A 53 0.76 -4.67 7.34
CA GLU A 53 2.13 -4.83 6.83
C GLU A 53 2.28 -6.02 5.90
N SER A 54 1.62 -7.14 6.22
CA SER A 54 1.72 -8.36 5.43
C SER A 54 1.12 -8.14 4.06
N PHE A 55 -0.09 -7.55 3.99
CA PHE A 55 -0.72 -7.20 2.73
C PHE A 55 0.18 -6.30 1.85
N LEU A 56 0.75 -5.25 2.45
CA LEU A 56 1.59 -4.30 1.70
C LEU A 56 2.90 -4.92 1.20
N THR A 57 3.45 -5.90 1.92
CA THR A 57 4.72 -6.56 1.58
C THR A 57 4.56 -7.82 0.72
N THR A 58 3.36 -8.39 0.61
CA THR A 58 3.10 -9.60 -0.21
C THR A 58 2.21 -9.30 -1.41
N GLU A 59 0.93 -8.98 -1.18
CA GLU A 59 -0.09 -8.86 -2.23
C GLU A 59 -0.02 -7.52 -2.96
N ALA A 60 0.24 -6.42 -2.23
CA ALA A 60 0.33 -5.09 -2.83
C ALA A 60 1.72 -4.78 -3.40
N ALA A 61 2.78 -5.39 -2.88
CA ALA A 61 4.16 -5.22 -3.34
C ALA A 61 4.33 -5.30 -4.87
N PRO A 62 3.80 -6.32 -5.58
CA PRO A 62 3.92 -6.39 -7.05
C PRO A 62 3.19 -5.26 -7.78
N LEU A 63 2.16 -4.65 -7.17
CA LEU A 63 1.46 -3.50 -7.75
C LEU A 63 2.33 -2.23 -7.72
N PHE A 64 3.14 -2.07 -6.67
CA PHE A 64 4.04 -0.93 -6.51
C PHE A 64 5.42 -1.13 -7.17
N ALA A 65 5.80 -2.38 -7.48
CA ALA A 65 7.08 -2.74 -8.09
C ALA A 65 7.33 -2.11 -9.47
N ARG A 66 6.29 -1.61 -10.15
CA ARG A 66 6.40 -0.99 -11.48
C ARG A 66 6.81 0.49 -11.47
N ASN A 67 7.21 1.03 -10.31
CA ASN A 67 7.49 2.46 -10.12
C ASN A 67 6.32 3.38 -10.55
N SER A 68 5.09 2.86 -10.47
CA SER A 68 3.86 3.58 -10.77
C SER A 68 2.85 3.27 -9.68
N LEU A 69 2.02 4.26 -9.33
CA LEU A 69 0.90 4.02 -8.42
C LEU A 69 -0.14 3.13 -9.12
N PRO A 70 -0.60 2.05 -8.47
CA PRO A 70 -1.72 1.27 -8.98
C PRO A 70 -3.00 2.09 -8.92
N SER A 71 -4.03 1.66 -9.66
CA SER A 71 -5.36 2.22 -9.48
C SER A 71 -5.99 1.77 -8.15
N ALA A 72 -6.90 2.57 -7.61
CA ALA A 72 -7.63 2.20 -6.39
C ALA A 72 -8.37 0.86 -6.55
N THR A 73 -8.87 0.58 -7.76
CA THR A 73 -9.52 -0.69 -8.08
C THR A 73 -8.53 -1.86 -8.05
N GLN A 74 -7.32 -1.70 -8.58
CA GLN A 74 -6.29 -2.75 -8.51
C GLN A 74 -5.90 -3.06 -7.07
N LEU A 75 -5.75 -2.02 -6.25
CA LEU A 75 -5.43 -2.18 -4.82
C LEU A 75 -6.59 -2.84 -4.05
N ALA A 76 -7.84 -2.42 -4.31
CA ALA A 76 -9.02 -3.02 -3.70
C ALA A 76 -9.20 -4.50 -4.11
N ILE A 77 -8.93 -4.84 -5.37
CA ILE A 77 -8.96 -6.23 -5.85
C ILE A 77 -7.89 -7.07 -5.13
N ALA A 78 -6.66 -6.58 -5.03
CA ALA A 78 -5.59 -7.30 -4.33
C ALA A 78 -5.94 -7.51 -2.85
N TRP A 79 -6.52 -6.50 -2.20
CA TRP A 79 -6.97 -6.61 -0.82
C TRP A 79 -8.12 -7.63 -0.68
N CYS A 80 -9.12 -7.60 -1.56
CA CYS A 80 -10.19 -8.61 -1.57
C CYS A 80 -9.65 -10.03 -1.81
N ASN A 81 -8.61 -10.19 -2.63
CA ASN A 81 -8.00 -11.49 -2.92
C ASN A 81 -7.32 -12.11 -1.70
N GLN A 82 -6.81 -11.29 -0.77
CA GLN A 82 -6.22 -11.76 0.49
C GLN A 82 -7.21 -12.56 1.36
N PHE A 83 -8.50 -12.27 1.24
CA PHE A 83 -9.56 -12.99 1.97
C PHE A 83 -9.96 -14.33 1.34
N GLY A 84 -9.32 -14.75 0.24
CA GLY A 84 -9.60 -16.03 -0.41
C GLY A 84 -11.02 -16.16 -0.98
N THR A 85 -11.73 -15.05 -1.18
CA THR A 85 -13.10 -15.09 -1.71
C THR A 85 -13.06 -15.38 -3.20
N GLY A 86 -13.39 -16.62 -3.55
CA GLY A 86 -13.60 -17.06 -4.93
C GLY A 86 -14.59 -16.15 -5.67
N MET A 87 -14.46 -16.12 -7.00
CA MET A 87 -15.28 -15.30 -7.90
C MET A 87 -16.78 -15.51 -7.65
N SER A 88 -17.39 -14.64 -6.85
CA SER A 88 -18.83 -14.62 -6.57
C SER A 88 -19.30 -13.17 -6.52
N ALA A 89 -20.60 -12.93 -6.69
CA ALA A 89 -21.20 -11.59 -6.62
C ALA A 89 -20.85 -10.82 -5.32
N LYS A 90 -20.53 -11.55 -4.24
CA LYS A 90 -20.04 -10.99 -2.98
C LYS A 90 -18.73 -10.20 -3.15
N LYS A 91 -17.85 -10.64 -4.05
CA LYS A 91 -16.58 -9.98 -4.34
C LYS A 91 -16.77 -8.59 -4.96
N ALA A 92 -17.78 -8.39 -5.81
CA ALA A 92 -18.06 -7.09 -6.40
C ALA A 92 -18.50 -6.08 -5.33
N ALA A 93 -19.44 -6.47 -4.46
CA ALA A 93 -19.88 -5.66 -3.33
C ALA A 93 -18.74 -5.37 -2.33
N ASP A 94 -17.88 -6.35 -2.06
CA ASP A 94 -16.69 -6.14 -1.22
C ASP A 94 -15.69 -5.17 -1.85
N ILE A 95 -15.45 -5.26 -3.17
CA ILE A 95 -14.62 -4.30 -3.88
C ILE A 95 -15.22 -2.89 -3.79
N GLU A 96 -16.53 -2.73 -4.02
CA GLU A 96 -17.20 -1.41 -3.91
C GLU A 96 -17.09 -0.82 -2.50
N ARG A 97 -17.22 -1.66 -1.47
CA ARG A 97 -17.07 -1.25 -0.06
C ARG A 97 -15.64 -0.81 0.25
N ILE A 98 -14.63 -1.47 -0.31
CA ILE A 98 -13.21 -1.24 -0.02
C ILE A 98 -12.59 -0.15 -0.90
N LEU A 99 -13.14 0.07 -2.10
CA LEU A 99 -12.66 1.06 -3.07
C LEU A 99 -12.44 2.48 -2.49
N PRO A 100 -13.33 3.08 -1.69
CA PRO A 100 -13.08 4.41 -1.12
C PRO A 100 -11.86 4.41 -0.18
N VAL A 101 -11.64 3.32 0.57
CA VAL A 101 -10.51 3.18 1.49
C VAL A 101 -9.19 3.05 0.72
N ALA A 102 -9.18 2.22 -0.32
CA ALA A 102 -8.03 2.09 -1.23
C ALA A 102 -7.69 3.43 -1.91
N LYS A 103 -8.70 4.23 -2.27
CA LYS A 103 -8.52 5.58 -2.83
C LYS A 103 -7.93 6.56 -1.81
N SER A 104 -8.39 6.52 -0.56
CA SER A 104 -7.82 7.34 0.52
C SER A 104 -6.36 7.01 0.74
N PHE A 105 -6.01 5.71 0.81
CA PHE A 105 -4.62 5.28 0.95
C PHE A 105 -3.74 5.79 -0.20
N LEU A 106 -4.15 5.60 -1.46
CA LEU A 106 -3.37 6.08 -2.61
C LEU A 106 -3.22 7.61 -2.66
N THR A 107 -4.20 8.35 -2.13
CA THR A 107 -4.09 9.80 -1.95
C THR A 107 -2.95 10.14 -0.99
N MET A 108 -2.88 9.44 0.15
CA MET A 108 -1.79 9.62 1.13
C MET A 108 -0.43 9.24 0.52
N VAL A 109 -0.35 8.15 -0.26
CA VAL A 109 0.90 7.78 -0.96
C VAL A 109 1.32 8.88 -1.93
N ARG A 110 0.40 9.43 -2.71
CA ARG A 110 0.70 10.50 -3.67
C ARG A 110 1.19 11.78 -2.98
N GLN A 111 0.59 12.14 -1.85
CA GLN A 111 1.04 13.26 -1.01
C GLN A 111 2.44 12.98 -0.44
N ALA A 112 2.72 11.76 -0.01
CA ALA A 112 4.06 11.41 0.50
C ALA A 112 5.15 11.42 -0.60
N ILE A 113 4.81 11.16 -1.87
CA ILE A 113 5.76 11.27 -3.01
C ILE A 113 6.12 12.74 -3.29
N ASN A 114 5.16 13.66 -3.17
CA ASN A 114 5.33 15.10 -3.37
C ASN A 114 4.77 15.85 -2.16
N PRO A 115 5.50 15.87 -1.03
CA PRO A 115 5.05 16.48 0.23
C PRO A 115 4.87 18.01 0.12
#